data_AF-A0A085ZMV0-F1
#
_entry.id   AF-A0A085ZMV0-F1
#
_cell.length_a   1.000
_cell.length_b   1.000
_cell.length_c   1.000
_cell.angle_alpha   90.00
_cell.angle_beta   90.00
_cell.angle_gamma   90.00
#
_symmetry.space_group_name_H-M   'P 1'
#
loop_
_entity.id
_entity.type
_entity.pdbx_description
1 polymer ?
#
loop_
_entity_poly.entity_id
_entity_poly.type
_entity_poly.pdbx_seq_one_letter_code
_entity_poly.pdbx_strand_id
1 'polypeptide(L)'
;MKIIKYKLHILVVLLFVNTSFGQTLKVSDFRKAFNYDKPTEHEQLLSKGFKLLSDTIAANQKKFKFNNPNTKEIIELTFTEDGEGGEYLSILYFLPSEFTYKNFISTLTAYKFKYSKRNTRYQLPASSYSGENIYLNGLTSTNGKKYYSLKYESYKDKALSGPRSEFTSDKIPIVDSIRKPK
;
A
#
# COMPACT_ATOMS: atom_id res chain seq x y z
N MET A 1 11.66 32.48 40.92
CA MET A 1 10.64 31.60 40.25
C MET A 1 10.40 31.88 38.75
N LYS A 2 11.17 32.74 38.07
CA LYS A 2 10.98 33.04 36.62
C LYS A 2 11.63 32.01 35.68
N ILE A 3 12.79 31.46 36.05
CA ILE A 3 13.59 30.54 35.21
C ILE A 3 12.86 29.21 34.95
N ILE A 4 12.08 28.72 35.92
CA ILE A 4 11.33 27.47 35.79
C ILE A 4 10.17 27.61 34.77
N LYS A 5 9.52 28.78 34.72
CA LYS A 5 8.42 29.06 33.78
C LYS A 5 8.90 29.05 32.33
N TYR A 6 10.08 29.62 32.04
CA TYR A 6 10.66 29.61 30.69
C TYR A 6 11.02 28.20 30.22
N LYS A 7 11.64 27.38 31.08
CA LYS A 7 11.97 25.99 30.73
C LYS A 7 10.72 25.15 30.46
N LEU A 8 9.64 25.36 31.22
CA LEU A 8 8.35 24.70 30.99
C LEU A 8 7.73 25.12 29.65
N HIS A 9 7.78 26.41 29.30
CA HIS A 9 7.26 26.88 28.01
C HIS A 9 8.05 26.33 26.82
N ILE A 10 9.38 26.24 26.92
CA ILE A 10 10.22 25.62 25.88
C ILE A 10 9.89 24.13 25.73
N LEU A 11 9.68 23.40 26.84
CA LEU A 11 9.30 21.99 26.81
C LEU A 11 7.92 21.78 26.19
N VAL A 12 6.92 22.62 26.55
CA VAL A 12 5.57 22.55 25.98
C VAL A 12 5.59 22.87 24.48
N VAL A 13 6.35 23.87 24.04
CA VAL A 13 6.51 24.19 22.62
C VAL A 13 7.21 23.04 21.87
N LEU A 14 8.27 22.44 22.43
CA LEU A 14 8.92 21.27 21.85
C LEU A 14 7.99 20.05 21.76
N LEU A 15 7.10 19.86 22.74
CA LEU A 15 6.10 18.80 22.71
C LEU A 15 5.00 19.08 21.68
N PHE A 16 4.54 20.33 21.54
CA PHE A 16 3.52 20.72 20.57
C PHE A 16 4.03 20.74 19.11
N VAL A 17 5.30 21.09 18.89
CA VAL A 17 5.90 21.04 17.54
C VAL A 17 6.02 19.59 17.07
N ASN A 18 6.18 18.62 17.97
CA ASN A 18 6.27 17.20 17.62
C ASN A 18 4.92 16.50 17.43
N THR A 19 3.79 17.08 17.85
CA THR A 19 2.48 16.42 17.76
C THR A 19 1.70 16.67 16.47
N SER A 20 2.14 17.59 15.60
CA SER A 20 1.41 17.91 14.35
C SER A 20 2.13 17.55 13.05
N PHE A 21 3.37 17.06 13.11
CA PHE A 21 3.98 16.43 11.93
C PHE A 21 3.35 15.05 11.75
N GLY A 22 2.53 14.91 10.69
CA GLY A 22 1.96 13.63 10.30
C GLY A 22 3.04 12.56 10.33
N GLN A 23 2.92 11.61 11.24
CA GLN A 23 3.84 10.49 11.28
C GLN A 23 3.66 9.70 9.99
N THR A 24 4.77 9.52 9.25
CA THR A 24 4.84 8.59 8.12
C THR A 24 4.21 7.26 8.52
N LEU A 25 3.39 6.70 7.62
CA LEU A 25 2.70 5.45 7.86
C LEU A 25 3.71 4.33 8.11
N LYS A 26 3.36 3.42 9.01
CA LYS A 26 4.11 2.20 9.32
C LYS A 26 3.33 0.99 8.80
N VAL A 27 3.97 -0.18 8.81
CA VAL A 27 3.31 -1.44 8.43
C VAL A 27 2.04 -1.71 9.24
N SER A 28 2.01 -1.37 10.53
CA SER A 28 0.79 -1.49 11.33
C SER A 28 -0.35 -0.59 10.85
N ASP A 29 -0.04 0.56 10.26
CA ASP A 29 -1.05 1.42 9.67
C ASP A 29 -1.60 0.80 8.39
N PHE A 30 -0.78 0.14 7.57
CA PHE A 30 -1.24 -0.59 6.37
C PHE A 30 -2.23 -1.70 6.71
N ARG A 31 -1.94 -2.48 7.77
CA ARG A 31 -2.82 -3.55 8.26
C ARG A 31 -4.16 -3.03 8.79
N LYS A 32 -4.20 -1.77 9.24
CA LYS A 32 -5.41 -1.10 9.77
C LYS A 32 -6.09 -0.19 8.75
N ALA A 33 -5.44 0.12 7.62
CA ALA A 33 -5.97 0.99 6.58
C ALA A 33 -7.18 0.36 5.85
N PHE A 34 -7.43 -0.91 6.10
CA PHE A 34 -8.50 -1.67 5.49
C PHE A 34 -9.29 -2.45 6.55
N ASN A 35 -10.61 -2.40 6.42
CA ASN A 35 -11.56 -3.20 7.18
C ASN A 35 -12.40 -3.98 6.15
N TYR A 36 -12.34 -5.31 6.18
CA TYR A 36 -13.04 -6.15 5.21
C TYR A 36 -14.56 -5.95 5.25
N ASP A 37 -15.12 -5.87 6.46
CA ASP A 37 -16.55 -5.70 6.67
C ASP A 37 -17.01 -4.31 6.23
N LYS A 38 -16.09 -3.34 6.23
CA LYS A 38 -16.36 -1.93 5.95
C LYS A 38 -15.22 -1.27 5.16
N PRO A 39 -15.05 -1.65 3.89
CA PRO A 39 -13.86 -1.31 3.10
C PRO A 39 -13.74 0.17 2.75
N THR A 40 -14.75 0.99 3.06
CA THR A 40 -14.84 2.42 2.75
C THR A 40 -14.62 3.34 3.96
N GLU A 41 -14.55 2.83 5.20
CA GLU A 41 -14.45 3.70 6.40
C GLU A 41 -13.04 4.31 6.58
N HIS A 42 -11.99 3.62 6.13
CA HIS A 42 -10.58 4.10 6.09
C HIS A 42 -10.08 4.90 7.32
N GLU A 43 -10.61 4.63 8.51
CA GLU A 43 -10.41 5.44 9.72
C GLU A 43 -8.92 5.64 10.07
N GLN A 44 -8.10 4.62 9.84
CA GLN A 44 -6.67 4.70 10.09
C GLN A 44 -5.99 5.76 9.23
N LEU A 45 -6.36 5.90 7.96
CA LEU A 45 -5.76 6.91 7.09
C LEU A 45 -6.26 8.31 7.44
N LEU A 46 -7.56 8.43 7.72
CA LEU A 46 -8.17 9.70 8.13
C LEU A 46 -7.55 10.23 9.43
N SER A 47 -7.38 9.38 10.44
CA SER A 47 -6.73 9.74 11.71
C SER A 47 -5.25 10.13 11.57
N LYS A 48 -4.59 9.70 10.48
CA LYS A 48 -3.23 10.10 10.12
C LYS A 48 -3.17 11.38 9.26
N GLY A 49 -4.32 12.01 9.00
CA GLY A 49 -4.43 13.25 8.24
C GLY A 49 -4.43 13.07 6.72
N PHE A 50 -4.62 11.84 6.23
CA PHE A 50 -4.86 11.61 4.81
C PHE A 50 -6.28 12.03 4.43
N LYS A 51 -6.44 12.55 3.22
CA LYS A 51 -7.71 12.93 2.61
C LYS A 51 -7.93 12.09 1.37
N LEU A 52 -9.15 11.55 1.23
CA LEU A 52 -9.55 10.81 0.03
C LEU A 52 -9.57 11.78 -1.16
N LEU A 53 -8.90 11.40 -2.25
CA LEU A 53 -8.85 12.15 -3.50
C LEU A 53 -9.81 11.58 -4.54
N SER A 54 -9.86 10.27 -4.64
CA SER A 54 -10.70 9.56 -5.60
C SER A 54 -10.88 8.13 -5.17
N ASP A 55 -12.02 7.56 -5.55
CA ASP A 55 -12.35 6.17 -5.37
C ASP A 55 -12.90 5.56 -6.67
N THR A 56 -12.82 4.24 -6.76
CA THR A 56 -13.42 3.47 -7.85
C THR A 56 -13.89 2.15 -7.25
N ILE A 57 -15.20 1.91 -7.33
CA ILE A 57 -15.84 0.73 -6.76
C ILE A 57 -16.45 -0.07 -7.92
N ALA A 58 -15.87 -1.24 -8.17
CA ALA A 58 -16.39 -2.25 -9.06
C ALA A 58 -16.77 -3.50 -8.25
N ALA A 59 -17.49 -4.44 -8.88
CA ALA A 59 -18.03 -5.62 -8.20
C ALA A 59 -16.98 -6.42 -7.42
N ASN A 60 -15.79 -6.63 -8.02
CA ASN A 60 -14.71 -7.43 -7.44
C ASN A 60 -13.47 -6.61 -7.07
N GLN A 61 -13.51 -5.29 -7.26
CA GLN A 61 -12.35 -4.43 -7.04
C GLN A 61 -12.73 -3.07 -6.50
N LYS A 62 -12.06 -2.66 -5.41
CA LYS A 62 -12.22 -1.35 -4.79
C LYS A 62 -10.87 -0.64 -4.78
N LYS A 63 -10.81 0.57 -5.33
CA LYS A 63 -9.59 1.39 -5.37
C LYS A 63 -9.84 2.72 -4.70
N PHE A 64 -8.88 3.16 -3.88
CA PHE A 64 -8.96 4.42 -3.15
C PHE A 64 -7.61 5.10 -3.19
N LYS A 65 -7.59 6.38 -3.53
CA LYS A 65 -6.39 7.20 -3.56
C LYS A 65 -6.51 8.30 -2.52
N PHE A 66 -5.50 8.44 -1.68
CA PHE A 66 -5.44 9.48 -0.67
C PHE A 66 -4.15 10.27 -0.78
N ASN A 67 -4.20 11.53 -0.35
CA ASN A 67 -3.02 12.33 -0.09
C ASN A 67 -3.01 12.84 1.35
N ASN A 68 -1.81 13.07 1.88
CA ASN A 68 -1.65 13.83 3.10
C ASN A 68 -1.09 15.22 2.73
N PRO A 69 -1.84 16.32 2.92
CA PRO A 69 -1.38 17.65 2.51
C PRO A 69 -0.16 18.13 3.32
N ASN A 70 0.00 17.65 4.55
CA ASN A 70 1.07 18.08 5.45
C ASN A 70 2.38 17.35 5.13
N THR A 71 2.31 16.03 5.00
CA THR A 71 3.50 15.20 4.72
C THR A 71 3.78 15.08 3.22
N LYS A 72 2.82 15.44 2.35
CA LYS A 72 2.87 15.28 0.89
C LYS A 72 2.95 13.81 0.43
N GLU A 73 2.68 12.88 1.34
CA GLU A 73 2.59 11.45 1.04
C GLU A 73 1.32 11.13 0.25
N ILE A 74 1.39 10.13 -0.61
CA ILE A 74 0.24 9.62 -1.39
C ILE A 74 0.14 8.12 -1.14
N ILE A 75 -1.07 7.62 -0.95
CA ILE A 75 -1.34 6.19 -0.80
C ILE A 75 -2.46 5.79 -1.75
N GLU A 76 -2.27 4.69 -2.46
CA GLU A 76 -3.27 4.07 -3.32
C GLU A 76 -3.55 2.67 -2.79
N LEU A 77 -4.77 2.47 -2.29
CA LEU A 77 -5.28 1.18 -1.86
C LEU A 77 -6.00 0.54 -3.04
N THR A 78 -5.69 -0.71 -3.34
CA THR A 78 -6.44 -1.56 -4.26
C THR A 78 -6.79 -2.83 -3.52
N PHE A 79 -8.07 -3.14 -3.48
CA PHE A 79 -8.58 -4.35 -2.90
C PHE A 79 -9.28 -5.15 -3.99
N THR A 80 -9.00 -6.44 -4.03
CA THR A 80 -9.60 -7.37 -4.98
C THR A 80 -10.10 -8.59 -4.20
N GLU A 81 -11.37 -8.92 -4.38
CA GLU A 81 -11.92 -10.22 -4.02
C GLU A 81 -11.91 -11.07 -5.28
N ASP A 82 -11.30 -12.25 -5.25
CA ASP A 82 -11.55 -13.22 -6.29
C ASP A 82 -12.90 -13.93 -6.03
N GLY A 83 -13.53 -14.45 -7.08
CA GLY A 83 -14.83 -15.12 -6.98
C GLY A 83 -14.81 -16.41 -6.14
N GLU A 84 -13.62 -16.85 -5.70
CA GLU A 84 -13.41 -18.02 -4.85
C GLU A 84 -13.25 -17.61 -3.37
N GLY A 85 -13.36 -16.32 -3.06
CA GLY A 85 -13.28 -15.76 -1.71
C GLY A 85 -11.85 -15.60 -1.19
N GLY A 86 -10.88 -15.55 -2.09
CA GLY A 86 -9.54 -15.04 -1.85
C GLY A 86 -9.53 -13.51 -1.77
N GLU A 87 -8.72 -13.00 -0.85
CA GLU A 87 -8.68 -11.59 -0.48
C GLU A 87 -7.29 -11.03 -0.76
N TYR A 88 -7.21 -9.99 -1.59
CA TYR A 88 -5.95 -9.36 -1.97
C TYR A 88 -6.00 -7.86 -1.71
N LEU A 89 -5.13 -7.39 -0.82
CA LEU A 89 -4.89 -5.98 -0.57
C LEU A 89 -3.53 -5.58 -1.15
N SER A 90 -3.53 -4.59 -2.04
CA SER A 90 -2.34 -3.97 -2.60
C SER A 90 -2.33 -2.48 -2.24
N ILE A 91 -1.24 -2.01 -1.66
CA ILE A 91 -1.03 -0.63 -1.28
C ILE A 91 0.20 -0.11 -2.01
N LEU A 92 0.03 0.89 -2.87
CA LEU A 92 1.15 1.69 -3.37
C LEU A 92 1.31 2.91 -2.49
N TYR A 93 2.52 3.12 -1.97
CA TYR A 93 2.81 4.22 -1.07
C TYR A 93 3.95 5.07 -1.62
N PHE A 94 3.67 6.36 -1.80
CA PHE A 94 4.58 7.36 -2.33
C PHE A 94 5.02 8.30 -1.22
N LEU A 95 6.32 8.32 -0.99
CA LEU A 95 7.01 9.05 0.04
C LEU A 95 7.77 10.22 -0.60
N PRO A 96 7.67 11.43 -0.04
CA PRO A 96 8.22 12.64 -0.66
C PRO A 96 9.75 12.71 -0.62
N SER A 97 10.41 11.94 0.24
CA SER A 97 11.85 12.03 0.48
C SER A 97 12.50 10.67 0.69
N GLU A 98 13.80 10.60 0.42
CA GLU A 98 14.62 9.40 0.68
C GLU A 98 14.67 9.09 2.18
N PHE A 99 14.69 10.12 3.03
CA PHE A 99 14.71 9.97 4.48
C PHE A 99 13.47 9.21 4.97
N THR A 100 12.27 9.65 4.58
CA THR A 100 11.01 8.99 4.95
C THR A 100 10.94 7.55 4.41
N TYR A 101 11.50 7.31 3.22
CA TYR A 101 11.61 5.97 2.62
C TYR A 101 12.53 5.04 3.40
N LYS A 102 13.76 5.48 3.70
CA LYS A 102 14.71 4.69 4.51
C LYS A 102 14.19 4.46 5.92
N ASN A 103 13.51 5.44 6.50
CA ASN A 103 12.88 5.30 7.81
C ASN A 103 11.74 4.27 7.80
N PHE A 104 10.94 4.20 6.73
CA PHE A 104 9.96 3.11 6.59
C PHE A 104 10.66 1.75 6.55
N ILE A 105 11.69 1.61 5.70
CA ILE A 105 12.43 0.36 5.50
C ILE A 105 13.07 -0.14 6.80
N SER A 106 13.63 0.77 7.61
CA SER A 106 14.28 0.40 8.88
C SER A 106 13.29 -0.24 9.87
N THR A 107 12.00 0.08 9.78
CA THR A 107 10.97 -0.53 10.63
C THR A 107 10.64 -1.97 10.25
N LEU A 108 10.92 -2.41 9.01
CA LEU A 108 10.50 -3.72 8.50
C LEU A 108 11.04 -4.88 9.35
N THR A 109 12.28 -4.75 9.83
CA THR A 109 12.91 -5.74 10.71
C THR A 109 12.17 -5.86 12.03
N ALA A 110 11.70 -4.75 12.61
CA ALA A 110 10.91 -4.77 13.84
C ALA A 110 9.55 -5.45 13.64
N TYR A 111 8.99 -5.37 12.44
CA TYR A 111 7.79 -6.12 12.04
C TYR A 111 8.09 -7.55 11.56
N LYS A 112 9.31 -8.06 11.76
CA LYS A 112 9.77 -9.42 11.43
C LYS A 112 9.80 -9.76 9.94
N PHE A 113 9.71 -8.77 9.05
CA PHE A 113 9.89 -9.01 7.62
C PHE A 113 11.31 -9.47 7.33
N LYS A 114 11.45 -10.48 6.48
CA LYS A 114 12.75 -10.98 6.01
C LYS A 114 12.94 -10.62 4.55
N TYR A 115 14.13 -10.14 4.19
CA TYR A 115 14.45 -9.85 2.79
C TYR A 115 14.74 -11.14 2.02
N SER A 116 13.99 -11.38 0.94
CA SER A 116 14.25 -12.44 -0.03
C SER A 116 15.05 -11.87 -1.20
N LYS A 117 16.33 -12.24 -1.30
CA LYS A 117 17.20 -11.84 -2.43
C LYS A 117 16.67 -12.37 -3.76
N ARG A 118 16.15 -13.60 -3.78
CA ARG A 118 15.65 -14.27 -4.99
C ARG A 118 14.45 -13.55 -5.60
N ASN A 119 13.52 -13.10 -4.75
CA ASN A 119 12.27 -12.45 -5.18
C ASN A 119 12.33 -10.92 -5.04
N THR A 120 13.50 -10.38 -4.70
CA THR A 120 13.78 -8.93 -4.52
C THR A 120 12.70 -8.19 -3.72
N ARG A 121 12.27 -8.79 -2.60
CA ARG A 121 11.19 -8.26 -1.75
C ARG A 121 11.39 -8.62 -0.28
N TYR A 122 10.81 -7.83 0.60
CA TYR A 122 10.61 -8.20 2.00
C TYR A 122 9.35 -9.07 2.10
N GLN A 123 9.40 -10.14 2.88
CA GLN A 123 8.27 -11.04 3.04
C GLN A 123 8.06 -11.43 4.50
N LEU A 124 6.80 -11.56 4.87
CA LEU A 124 6.33 -12.10 6.14
C LEU A 124 5.26 -13.16 5.83
N PRO A 125 5.66 -14.42 5.60
CA PRO A 125 4.70 -15.49 5.37
C PRO A 125 3.94 -15.80 6.66
N ALA A 126 2.62 -15.95 6.56
CA ALA A 126 1.77 -16.42 7.65
C ALA A 126 1.41 -17.90 7.49
N SER A 127 1.16 -18.34 6.25
CA SER A 127 0.97 -19.74 5.86
C SER A 127 1.39 -19.94 4.39
N SER A 128 1.21 -21.15 3.84
CA SER A 128 1.42 -21.40 2.40
C SER A 128 0.51 -20.58 1.48
N TYR A 129 -0.63 -20.12 2.00
CA TYR A 129 -1.69 -19.45 1.25
C TYR A 129 -1.95 -18.03 1.77
N SER A 130 -1.15 -17.53 2.71
CA SER A 130 -1.33 -16.18 3.23
C SER A 130 -0.02 -15.57 3.66
N GLY A 131 0.07 -14.26 3.51
CA GLY A 131 1.24 -13.52 3.96
C GLY A 131 1.26 -12.09 3.47
N GLU A 132 2.37 -11.45 3.74
CA GLU A 132 2.61 -10.05 3.39
C GLU A 132 3.93 -9.92 2.63
N ASN A 133 3.93 -9.10 1.57
CA ASN A 133 5.12 -8.77 0.78
C ASN A 133 5.28 -7.26 0.69
N ILE A 134 6.53 -6.79 0.70
CA ILE A 134 6.88 -5.39 0.47
C ILE A 134 7.96 -5.31 -0.61
N TYR A 135 7.66 -4.60 -1.69
CA TYR A 135 8.56 -4.35 -2.81
C TYR A 135 9.07 -2.92 -2.72
N LEU A 136 10.38 -2.79 -2.84
CA LEU A 136 11.10 -1.52 -2.74
C LEU A 136 11.33 -0.96 -4.13
N ASN A 137 10.38 -0.19 -4.64
CA ASN A 137 10.43 0.33 -6.02
C ASN A 137 11.42 1.50 -6.17
N GLY A 138 11.78 2.18 -5.08
CA GLY A 138 12.74 3.28 -5.11
C GLY A 138 12.18 4.54 -5.75
N LEU A 139 13.03 5.31 -6.44
CA LEU A 139 12.67 6.60 -7.03
C LEU A 139 11.74 6.42 -8.25
N THR A 140 10.59 7.07 -8.23
CA THR A 140 9.57 7.05 -9.28
C THR A 140 9.06 8.46 -9.59
N SER A 141 8.40 8.63 -10.73
CA SER A 141 7.73 9.86 -11.12
C SER A 141 6.21 9.64 -11.14
N THR A 142 5.46 10.50 -10.45
CA THR A 142 4.00 10.49 -10.44
C THR A 142 3.49 11.93 -10.55
N ASN A 143 2.58 12.18 -11.48
CA ASN A 143 2.02 13.52 -11.75
C ASN A 143 3.11 14.60 -11.93
N GLY A 144 4.19 14.26 -12.65
CA GLY A 144 5.32 15.15 -12.90
C GLY A 144 6.22 15.44 -11.68
N LYS A 145 5.99 14.78 -10.54
CA LYS A 145 6.78 14.93 -9.31
C LYS A 145 7.52 13.65 -8.98
N LYS A 146 8.72 13.79 -8.41
CA LYS A 146 9.54 12.66 -7.96
C LYS A 146 9.12 12.23 -6.55
N TYR A 147 8.98 10.92 -6.37
CA TYR A 147 8.68 10.28 -5.09
C TYR A 147 9.57 9.05 -4.92
N TYR A 148 9.80 8.63 -3.69
CA TYR A 148 10.20 7.27 -3.41
C TYR A 148 8.95 6.42 -3.23
N SER A 149 8.91 5.22 -3.80
CA SER A 149 7.73 4.36 -3.75
C SER A 149 8.04 2.97 -3.23
N LEU A 150 7.05 2.38 -2.59
CA LEU A 150 7.01 0.98 -2.22
C LEU A 150 5.62 0.41 -2.48
N LYS A 151 5.56 -0.90 -2.66
CA LYS A 151 4.31 -1.65 -2.77
C LYS A 151 4.21 -2.61 -1.60
N TYR A 152 3.13 -2.54 -0.84
CA TYR A 152 2.75 -3.55 0.14
C TYR A 152 1.63 -4.42 -0.44
N GLU A 153 1.77 -5.73 -0.31
CA GLU A 153 0.75 -6.70 -0.68
C GLU A 153 0.44 -7.57 0.53
N SER A 154 -0.84 -7.72 0.86
CA SER A 154 -1.34 -8.74 1.77
C SER A 154 -2.30 -9.63 1.01
N TYR A 155 -2.17 -10.94 1.19
CA TYR A 155 -3.01 -11.91 0.52
C TYR A 155 -3.45 -13.00 1.48
N LYS A 156 -4.66 -13.48 1.25
CA LYS A 156 -5.22 -14.68 1.86
C LYS A 156 -5.94 -15.44 0.76
N ASP A 157 -5.27 -16.46 0.26
CA ASP A 157 -5.75 -17.39 -0.73
C ASP A 157 -6.52 -18.51 -0.02
N LYS A 158 -7.67 -18.92 -0.56
CA LYS A 158 -8.40 -20.10 -0.07
C LYS A 158 -7.90 -21.32 -0.83
N ALA A 159 -7.03 -22.08 -0.18
CA ALA A 159 -6.62 -23.37 -0.73
C ALA A 159 -7.84 -24.27 -0.98
N LEU A 160 -7.96 -24.75 -2.23
CA LEU A 160 -8.88 -25.76 -2.77
C LEU A 160 -10.26 -25.24 -3.22
N SER A 161 -10.41 -24.82 -4.49
CA SER A 161 -11.57 -25.12 -5.37
C SER A 161 -11.39 -24.69 -6.84
N GLY A 162 -11.00 -25.62 -7.72
CA GLY A 162 -11.39 -25.57 -9.15
C GLY A 162 -10.43 -24.89 -10.14
N PRO A 163 -10.59 -25.17 -11.45
CA PRO A 163 -9.68 -24.67 -12.48
C PRO A 163 -9.79 -23.14 -12.55
N ARG A 164 -8.62 -22.48 -12.66
CA ARG A 164 -8.47 -21.06 -13.00
C ARG A 164 -9.55 -20.68 -14.01
N SER A 165 -10.32 -19.63 -13.72
CA SER A 165 -11.02 -18.92 -14.79
C SER A 165 -9.95 -18.56 -15.83
N GLU A 166 -9.99 -19.26 -16.96
CA GLU A 166 -9.31 -18.81 -18.16
C GLU A 166 -9.89 -17.42 -18.40
N PHE A 167 -9.11 -16.38 -18.12
CA PHE A 167 -9.26 -15.15 -18.87
C PHE A 167 -9.23 -15.59 -20.32
N THR A 168 -10.40 -15.64 -20.94
CA THR A 168 -10.54 -15.78 -22.38
C THR A 168 -9.86 -14.56 -22.94
N SER A 169 -8.55 -14.68 -23.17
CA SER A 169 -7.86 -13.91 -24.18
C SER A 169 -8.71 -14.13 -25.42
N ASP A 170 -9.42 -13.07 -25.83
CA ASP A 170 -10.06 -13.01 -27.13
C ASP A 170 -9.00 -13.42 -28.14
N LYS A 171 -9.04 -14.69 -28.55
CA LYS A 171 -8.33 -15.15 -29.73
C LYS A 171 -8.97 -14.41 -30.88
N ILE A 172 -8.32 -13.33 -31.29
CA ILE A 172 -8.53 -12.70 -32.58
C ILE A 172 -8.53 -13.84 -33.60
N PRO A 173 -9.61 -14.05 -34.37
CA PRO A 173 -9.65 -15.12 -35.35
C PRO A 173 -8.60 -14.81 -36.41
N ILE A 174 -7.57 -15.65 -36.51
CA ILE A 174 -6.64 -15.65 -37.63
C ILE A 174 -7.44 -16.15 -38.84
N VAL A 175 -7.88 -15.21 -39.68
CA VAL A 175 -8.38 -15.50 -41.01
C VAL A 175 -7.16 -15.68 -41.91
N ASP A 176 -6.63 -16.90 -42.00
CA ASP A 176 -5.69 -17.25 -43.08
C ASP A 176 -6.46 -17.93 -44.22
N SER A 177 -7.06 -17.09 -45.04
CA SER A 177 -7.37 -17.44 -46.43
C SER A 177 -6.05 -17.51 -47.21
N ILE A 178 -5.45 -18.70 -47.32
CA ILE A 178 -4.40 -18.94 -48.32
C ILE A 178 -4.84 -20.11 -49.21
N ARG A 179 -5.10 -19.75 -50.46
CA ARG A 179 -5.48 -20.60 -51.59
C ARG A 179 -4.45 -21.70 -51.82
N LYS A 180 -4.91 -22.93 -52.02
CA LYS A 180 -4.13 -23.99 -52.68
C LYS A 180 -3.99 -23.66 -54.18
N PRO A 181 -2.79 -23.70 -54.77
CA PRO A 181 -2.66 -23.94 -56.20
C PRO A 181 -2.79 -25.44 -56.52
N LYS A 182 -3.28 -25.71 -57.74
CA LYS A 182 -3.46 -27.03 -58.34
C LYS A 182 -2.16 -27.82 -58.46
#